data_AF-A0A938FUP2-F1
#
_entry.id   AF-A0A938FUP2-F1
#
_cell.length_a   1.000
_cell.length_b   1.000
_cell.length_c   1.000
_cell.angle_alpha   90.00
_cell.angle_beta   90.00
_cell.angle_gamma   90.00
#
_symmetry.space_group_name_H-M   'P 1'
#
loop_
_entity.id
_entity.type
_entity.pdbx_description
1 polymer ?
#
loop_
_entity_poly.entity_id
_entity_poly.type
_entity_poly.pdbx_seq_one_letter_code
_entity_poly.pdbx_strand_id
1 'polypeptide(L)'
;MSKAYRHGQILKLIRVKKIRTQEELARELRAAGIAATQVTLSRDIRELKLAKTPEGYRELGRQPAGPELATLAAEFLQDVRCAQNLVVLKTSPGHANSV
;
A
#
# COMPACT_ATOMS: atom_id res chain seq x y z
N MET A 1 24.95 -2.39 3.58
CA MET A 1 23.89 -1.66 4.30
C MET A 1 22.64 -2.53 4.38
N SER A 2 21.99 -2.63 5.54
CA SER A 2 20.79 -3.47 5.68
C SER A 2 19.57 -2.83 5.00
N LYS A 3 18.69 -3.68 4.46
CA LYS A 3 17.38 -3.30 3.91
C LYS A 3 16.54 -2.52 4.91
N ALA A 4 16.51 -2.96 6.17
CA ALA A 4 15.78 -2.29 7.25
C ALA A 4 16.24 -0.84 7.48
N TYR A 5 17.56 -0.59 7.43
CA TYR A 5 18.07 0.78 7.53
C TYR A 5 17.60 1.65 6.37
N ARG A 6 17.70 1.14 5.13
CA ARG A 6 17.21 1.86 3.94
C ARG A 6 15.72 2.17 4.02
N HIS A 7 14.91 1.21 4.46
CA HIS A 7 13.46 1.38 4.68
C HIS A 7 13.17 2.51 5.68
N GLY A 8 13.86 2.54 6.82
CA GLY A 8 13.74 3.63 7.79
C GLY A 8 14.08 5.00 7.20
N GLN A 9 15.10 5.07 6.35
CA GLN A 9 15.49 6.31 5.68
C GLN A 9 14.48 6.75 4.63
N ILE A 10 13.91 5.81 3.86
CA ILE A 10 12.80 6.11 2.94
C ILE A 10 11.64 6.75 3.69
N LEU A 11 11.19 6.13 4.79
CA LEU A 11 10.09 6.66 5.61
C LEU A 11 10.40 8.04 6.18
N LYS A 12 11.62 8.24 6.70
CA LYS A 12 12.06 9.56 7.18
C LYS A 12 11.98 10.61 6.08
N LEU A 13 12.52 10.30 4.90
CA LEU A 13 12.59 11.23 3.77
C LEU A 13 11.21 11.65 3.27
N ILE A 14 10.28 10.71 3.08
CA ILE A 14 8.93 11.03 2.58
C ILE A 14 8.08 11.80 3.59
N ARG A 15 8.41 11.71 4.89
CA ARG A 15 7.74 12.50 5.95
C ARG A 15 8.19 13.96 5.95
N VAL A 16 9.45 14.22 5.62
CA VAL A 16 10.03 15.58 5.66
C VAL A 16 10.10 16.28 4.30
N LYS A 17 10.08 15.52 3.20
CA LYS A 17 10.26 16.05 1.84
C LYS A 17 9.14 15.58 0.92
N LYS A 18 8.77 16.45 -0.02
CA LYS A 18 7.77 16.18 -1.05
C LYS A 18 8.38 15.38 -2.21
N ILE A 19 8.56 14.07 -2.02
CA ILE A 19 9.18 13.18 -3.02
C ILE A 19 8.10 12.58 -3.93
N ARG A 20 8.14 12.89 -5.23
CA ARG A 20 7.13 12.47 -6.22
C ARG A 20 7.59 11.34 -7.13
N THR A 21 8.90 11.15 -7.29
CA THR A 21 9.46 10.14 -8.20
C THR A 21 10.48 9.25 -7.51
N GLN A 22 10.75 8.07 -8.10
CA GLN A 22 11.74 7.15 -7.54
C GLN A 22 13.16 7.68 -7.77
N GLU A 23 13.37 8.44 -8.83
CA GLU A 23 14.62 9.13 -9.13
C GLU A 23 14.93 10.21 -8.08
N GLU A 24 13.91 10.98 -7.65
CA GLU A 24 14.03 11.92 -6.54
C GLU A 24 14.40 11.19 -5.25
N LEU A 25 13.70 10.10 -4.92
CA LEU A 25 14.01 9.28 -3.75
C LEU A 25 15.45 8.73 -3.81
N ALA A 26 15.89 8.26 -4.97
CA ALA A 26 17.24 7.75 -5.18
C ALA A 26 18.32 8.84 -5.04
N ARG A 27 18.03 10.08 -5.43
CA ARG A 27 18.94 11.22 -5.23
C ARG A 27 19.08 11.55 -3.74
N GLU A 28 17.96 11.61 -3.03
CA GLU A 28 17.92 11.90 -1.59
C GLU A 28 18.62 10.82 -0.76
N LEU A 29 18.37 9.55 -1.10
CA LEU A 29 19.06 8.42 -0.48
C LEU A 29 20.57 8.47 -0.76
N ARG A 30 20.99 8.78 -1.99
CA ARG A 30 22.42 8.92 -2.32
C ARG A 30 23.09 10.03 -1.53
N ALA A 31 22.42 11.16 -1.30
CA ALA A 31 22.93 12.24 -0.45
C ALA A 31 23.13 11.80 1.02
N ALA A 32 22.37 10.80 1.48
CA ALA A 32 22.53 10.14 2.77
C ALA A 32 23.52 8.95 2.74
N GLY A 33 24.30 8.78 1.66
CA GLY A 33 25.25 7.67 1.51
C GLY A 33 24.59 6.33 1.12
N ILE A 34 23.37 6.37 0.58
CA ILE A 34 22.57 5.18 0.26
C ILE A 34 22.35 5.04 -1.24
N ALA A 35 23.10 4.12 -1.85
CA ALA A 35 22.87 3.72 -3.23
C ALA A 35 21.64 2.78 -3.32
N ALA A 36 20.68 3.15 -4.17
CA ALA A 36 19.53 2.31 -4.51
C ALA A 36 19.15 2.52 -5.98
N THR A 37 18.86 1.43 -6.68
CA THR A 37 18.38 1.46 -8.07
C THR A 37 16.86 1.63 -8.11
N GLN A 38 16.33 1.99 -9.27
CA GLN A 38 14.88 2.06 -9.51
C GLN A 38 14.18 0.74 -9.15
N VAL A 39 14.75 -0.41 -9.54
CA VAL A 39 14.20 -1.74 -9.23
C VAL A 39 14.13 -1.98 -7.71
N THR A 40 15.18 -1.58 -6.99
CA THR A 40 15.25 -1.72 -5.53
C THR A 40 14.19 -0.86 -4.86
N LEU A 41 14.07 0.41 -5.26
CA LEU A 41 13.09 1.34 -4.70
C LEU A 41 11.66 0.96 -5.04
N SER A 42 11.40 0.43 -6.23
CA SER A 42 10.09 -0.09 -6.62
C SER A 42 9.63 -1.22 -5.68
N ARG A 43 10.53 -2.15 -5.34
CA ARG A 43 10.25 -3.21 -4.36
C ARG A 43 10.05 -2.65 -2.95
N ASP A 44 10.94 -1.77 -2.49
CA ASP A 44 10.84 -1.19 -1.15
C ASP A 44 9.53 -0.39 -0.98
N ILE A 45 9.11 0.40 -1.98
CA ILE A 45 7.85 1.16 -1.96
C ILE A 45 6.64 0.24 -1.80
N ARG A 46 6.62 -0.90 -2.52
CA ARG A 46 5.55 -1.89 -2.41
C ARG A 46 5.51 -2.55 -1.04
N GLU A 47 6.66 -2.97 -0.54
CA GLU A 47 6.77 -3.62 0.77
C GLU A 47 6.40 -2.68 1.93
N LEU A 48 6.77 -1.40 1.81
CA LEU A 48 6.41 -0.34 2.75
C LEU A 48 4.96 0.14 2.59
N LYS A 49 4.21 -0.38 1.63
CA LYS A 49 2.84 0.02 1.32
C LYS A 49 2.71 1.54 1.17
N LEU A 50 3.64 2.15 0.44
CA LEU A 50 3.56 3.59 0.16
C LEU A 50 2.65 3.83 -1.04
N ALA A 51 1.73 4.78 -0.90
CA ALA A 51 0.91 5.27 -2.00
C ALA A 51 1.53 6.50 -2.63
N LYS A 52 1.39 6.64 -3.95
CA LYS A 52 1.72 7.88 -4.67
C LYS A 52 0.49 8.79 -4.67
N THR A 53 0.57 9.92 -3.99
CA THR A 53 -0.46 10.95 -3.95
C THR A 53 -0.02 12.20 -4.73
N PRO A 54 -0.90 13.20 -4.96
CA PRO A 54 -0.49 14.50 -5.51
C PRO A 54 0.60 15.21 -4.68
N GLU A 55 0.65 14.88 -3.39
CA GLU A 55 1.64 15.37 -2.44
C GLU A 55 2.95 14.55 -2.46
N GLY A 56 3.05 13.49 -3.25
CA GLY A 56 4.21 12.60 -3.29
C GLY A 56 3.95 11.25 -2.62
N TYR A 57 5.01 10.50 -2.32
CA TYR A 57 4.88 9.23 -1.62
C TYR A 57 4.43 9.46 -0.17
N ARG A 58 3.39 8.74 0.25
CA ARG A 58 2.86 8.75 1.61
C ARG A 58 2.71 7.33 2.11
N GLU A 59 2.88 7.14 3.41
CA GLU A 59 2.42 5.92 4.07
C GLU A 59 0.91 5.81 3.88
N LEU A 60 0.43 4.64 3.41
CA LEU A 60 -0.97 4.29 3.61
C LEU A 60 -1.14 4.13 5.12
N GLY A 61 -1.62 5.19 5.78
CA GLY A 61 -2.09 5.07 7.16
C GLY A 61 -3.10 3.92 7.22
N ARG A 62 -3.27 3.31 8.39
CA ARG A 62 -4.51 2.57 8.66
C ARG A 62 -5.63 3.58 8.40
N GLN A 63 -6.30 3.49 7.25
CA GLN A 63 -7.62 4.09 7.12
C GLN A 63 -8.41 3.58 8.34
N PRO A 64 -9.29 4.39 8.95
CA PRO A 64 -10.33 3.81 9.78
C PRO A 64 -11.05 2.83 8.87
N ALA A 65 -10.68 1.56 9.00
CA ALA A 65 -11.31 0.53 8.22
C ALA A 65 -12.77 0.63 8.65
N GLY A 66 -13.67 0.73 7.68
CA GLY A 66 -15.02 0.28 7.91
C GLY A 66 -14.99 -1.14 8.53
N PRO A 67 -16.12 -1.63 9.04
CA PRO A 67 -16.18 -3.00 9.56
C PRO A 67 -15.41 -3.94 8.65
N GLU A 68 -14.49 -4.71 9.25
CA GLU A 68 -13.58 -5.57 8.50
C GLU A 68 -14.39 -6.47 7.56
N LEU A 69 -13.85 -6.77 6.38
CA LEU A 69 -14.54 -7.60 5.40
C LEU A 69 -15.09 -8.89 6.03
N ALA A 70 -14.34 -9.48 6.97
CA ALA A 70 -14.77 -10.65 7.72
C ALA A 70 -16.09 -10.41 8.50
N THR A 71 -16.25 -9.24 9.13
CA THR A 71 -17.45 -8.86 9.86
C THR A 71 -18.63 -8.67 8.92
N LEU A 72 -18.44 -7.94 7.81
CA LEU A 72 -19.50 -7.71 6.82
C LEU A 72 -19.91 -8.99 6.09
N ALA A 73 -18.93 -9.84 5.79
CA ALA A 73 -19.18 -11.16 5.21
C ALA A 73 -19.95 -12.05 6.19
N ALA A 74 -19.59 -12.07 7.47
CA ALA A 74 -20.31 -12.87 8.46
C ALA A 74 -21.80 -12.47 8.60
N GLU A 75 -22.12 -11.19 8.39
CA GLU A 75 -23.48 -10.68 8.53
C GLU A 75 -24.31 -10.79 7.25
N PHE A 76 -23.71 -10.51 6.08
CA PHE A 76 -24.46 -10.33 4.84
C PHE A 76 -24.16 -11.35 3.74
N LEU A 77 -23.09 -12.15 3.86
CA LEU A 77 -22.73 -13.14 2.84
C LEU A 77 -23.62 -14.38 2.96
N GLN A 78 -24.29 -14.71 1.86
CA GLN A 78 -25.21 -15.84 1.76
C GLN A 78 -24.58 -17.03 1.04
N ASP A 79 -23.70 -16.78 0.07
CA ASP A 79 -23.10 -17.84 -0.76
C ASP A 79 -21.78 -17.37 -1.41
N VAL A 80 -20.89 -18.32 -1.70
CA VAL A 80 -19.64 -18.10 -2.41
C VAL A 80 -19.50 -19.16 -3.49
N ARG A 81 -19.39 -18.72 -4.75
CA ARG A 81 -19.21 -19.62 -5.90
C ARG A 81 -17.92 -19.26 -6.64
N CYS A 82 -17.08 -20.26 -6.86
CA CYS A 82 -15.94 -20.12 -7.74
C CYS A 82 -16.33 -20.54 -9.17
N ALA A 83 -16.06 -19.69 -10.15
CA ALA A 83 -16.31 -19.94 -11.56
C ALA A 83 -15.06 -19.57 -12.37
N GLN A 84 -14.18 -20.56 -12.58
CA GLN A 84 -12.86 -20.36 -13.20
C GLN A 84 -12.05 -19.26 -12.50
N ASN A 85 -11.81 -18.13 -13.18
CA ASN A 85 -11.08 -16.98 -12.67
C ASN A 85 -11.96 -15.96 -11.92
N LEU A 86 -13.23 -16.28 -11.68
CA LEU A 86 -14.18 -15.44 -10.95
C LEU A 86 -14.56 -16.06 -9.60
N VAL A 87 -14.72 -15.19 -8.60
CA VAL A 87 -15.40 -15.51 -7.34
C VAL A 87 -16.67 -14.67 -7.28
N VAL A 88 -17.81 -15.34 -7.23
CA VAL A 88 -19.13 -14.72 -7.15
C VAL A 88 -19.60 -14.81 -5.70
N LEU A 89 -19.81 -13.64 -5.09
CA LEU A 89 -20.33 -13.50 -3.73
C LEU A 89 -21.82 -13.15 -3.81
N LYS A 90 -22.67 -13.91 -3.14
CA LYS A 90 -24.09 -13.59 -3.00
C LYS A 90 -24.33 -12.96 -1.64
N THR A 91 -24.93 -11.78 -1.59
CA THR A 91 -25.21 -11.06 -0.35
C THR A 91 -26.69 -10.75 -0.19
N SER A 92 -27.09 -10.35 1.02
CA SER A 92 -28.43 -9.82 1.28
C SER A 92 -28.72 -8.56 0.44
N PRO A 93 -29.99 -8.32 0.05
CA PRO A 93 -30.36 -7.16 -0.76
C PRO A 93 -29.81 -5.85 -0.19
N GLY A 94 -29.24 -5.00 -1.04
CA GLY A 94 -28.66 -3.70 -0.64
C GLY A 94 -27.22 -3.74 -0.11
N HIS A 95 -26.64 -4.91 0.11
CA HIS A 95 -25.32 -5.04 0.78
C HIS A 95 -24.16 -5.41 -0.15
N ALA A 96 -24.40 -5.57 -1.46
CA ALA A 96 -23.37 -5.97 -2.43
C ALA A 96 -22.20 -4.99 -2.59
N ASN A 97 -22.39 -3.71 -2.29
CA ASN A 97 -21.31 -2.70 -2.35
C ASN A 97 -20.63 -2.49 -0.99
N SER A 98 -21.25 -2.95 0.08
CA SER A 98 -20.71 -2.82 1.44
C SER A 98 -19.78 -3.97 1.77
N VAL A 99 -20.11 -5.18 1.31
CA VAL A 99 -19.29 -6.39 1.41
C VAL A 99 -18.19 -6.39 0.36
#